data_AF-A0A954RAD9-F1
#
_entry.id   AF-A0A954RAD9-F1
#
_cell.length_a   1.000
_cell.length_b   1.000
_cell.length_c   1.000
_cell.angle_alpha   90.00
_cell.angle_beta   90.00
_cell.angle_gamma   90.00
#
_symmetry.space_group_name_H-M   'P 1'
#
loop_
_entity.id
_entity.type
_entity.pdbx_description
1 polymer ?
#
loop_
_entity_poly.entity_id
_entity_poly.type
_entity_poly.pdbx_seq_one_letter_code
_entity_poly.pdbx_strand_id
1 'polypeptide(L)'
;MQFWRKAFPYLMALMAVAAVAWAVSFGTLPPADFAWQNGDEIKTVDPARATGAPEGRILDAVFEGLLRNAPAGPRQANGIQPMAPKPGVAAAMPEISDDGRVYTFQLRDDARWTNGDPVTADDFFWSWRRMLHPETASEYAYQLYYIVGAEQYNTAQVTEGDKVEVELPDRLDPLQAFPRGTIRRGILRRIVPAESASQDTDDADAAAEEDARRQAYYVVEVKPEVDGQVDWEATGETQVFSIEPASTTFRDEETQHDVQTCLHVLIDFEAAGGVRVLGPKQLQITLKNRTAYFNSLLAFYPLYPVN
;
A
#
# COMPACT_ATOMS: atom_id res chain seq x y z
N MET A 1 43.22 53.65 -20.59
CA MET A 1 42.50 52.58 -21.31
C MET A 1 43.39 51.45 -21.85
N GLN A 2 44.65 51.69 -22.26
CA GLN A 2 45.50 50.67 -22.90
C GLN A 2 45.99 49.55 -21.95
N PHE A 3 46.18 49.86 -20.66
CA PHE A 3 46.52 48.88 -19.62
C PHE A 3 45.42 47.82 -19.43
N TRP A 4 44.17 48.26 -19.28
CA TRP A 4 43.01 47.38 -19.09
C TRP A 4 42.77 46.45 -20.28
N ARG A 5 42.97 46.90 -21.52
CA ARG A 5 42.89 46.03 -22.72
C ARG A 5 43.92 44.90 -22.73
N LYS A 6 45.11 45.14 -22.18
CA LYS A 6 46.18 44.12 -22.09
C LYS A 6 45.99 43.21 -20.87
N ALA A 7 45.46 43.73 -19.77
CA ALA A 7 45.24 42.99 -18.52
C ALA A 7 44.00 42.09 -18.55
N PHE A 8 42.95 42.48 -19.29
CA PHE A 8 41.68 41.76 -19.39
C PHE A 8 41.80 40.25 -19.72
N PRO A 9 42.55 39.80 -20.75
CA PRO A 9 42.67 38.37 -21.04
C PRO A 9 43.34 37.58 -19.91
N TYR A 10 44.30 38.18 -19.20
CA TYR A 10 44.94 37.55 -18.05
C TYR A 10 44.02 37.47 -16.83
N LEU A 11 43.19 38.49 -16.60
CA LEU A 11 42.16 38.47 -15.54
C LEU A 11 41.08 37.42 -15.83
N MET A 12 40.67 37.27 -17.10
CA MET A 12 39.74 36.21 -17.51
C MET A 12 40.34 34.82 -17.33
N ALA A 13 41.63 34.64 -17.69
CA ALA A 13 42.33 33.37 -17.45
C ALA A 13 42.45 33.06 -15.96
N LEU A 14 42.78 34.07 -15.13
CA LEU A 14 42.85 33.93 -13.68
C LEU A 14 41.48 33.56 -13.08
N MET A 15 40.40 34.24 -13.52
CA MET A 15 39.04 33.89 -13.12
C MET A 15 38.65 32.48 -13.55
N ALA A 16 39.00 32.05 -14.76
CA ALA A 16 38.72 30.69 -15.22
C ALA A 16 39.45 29.64 -14.38
N VAL A 17 40.74 29.87 -14.07
CA VAL A 17 41.51 28.99 -13.18
C VAL A 17 40.94 28.99 -11.76
N ALA A 18 40.55 30.16 -11.23
CA ALA A 18 39.91 30.26 -9.93
C ALA A 18 38.54 29.55 -9.89
N ALA A 19 37.76 29.65 -10.97
CA ALA A 19 36.47 28.97 -11.10
C ALA A 19 36.65 27.45 -11.19
N VAL A 20 37.65 26.95 -11.93
CA VAL A 20 37.99 25.52 -11.98
C VAL A 20 38.49 25.03 -10.61
N ALA A 21 39.38 25.78 -9.96
CA ALA A 21 39.86 25.43 -8.62
C ALA A 21 38.72 25.40 -7.59
N TRP A 22 37.80 26.38 -7.66
CA TRP A 22 36.59 26.42 -6.84
C TRP A 22 35.64 25.26 -7.14
N ALA A 23 35.42 24.95 -8.42
CA ALA A 23 34.59 23.84 -8.86
C ALA A 23 35.14 22.48 -8.39
N VAL A 24 36.46 22.30 -8.41
CA VAL A 24 37.14 21.07 -7.95
C VAL A 24 37.29 21.06 -6.42
N SER A 25 37.18 22.21 -5.74
CA SER A 25 37.21 22.29 -4.27
C SER A 25 35.89 21.93 -3.61
N PHE A 26 34.78 21.85 -4.36
CA PHE A 26 33.56 21.23 -3.85
C PHE A 26 33.89 19.77 -3.55
N GLY A 27 33.90 19.44 -2.26
CA GLY A 27 34.40 18.18 -1.75
C GLY A 27 33.82 17.00 -2.53
N THR A 28 34.73 16.23 -3.14
CA THR A 28 34.39 14.84 -3.40
C THR A 28 34.18 14.23 -2.02
N LEU A 29 33.00 13.66 -1.78
CA LEU A 29 32.81 12.79 -0.62
C LEU A 29 33.95 11.76 -0.63
N PRO A 30 34.48 11.36 0.53
CA PRO A 30 35.43 10.26 0.57
C PRO A 30 34.86 9.09 -0.26
N PRO A 31 35.68 8.39 -1.06
CA PRO A 31 35.20 7.25 -1.83
C PRO A 31 34.43 6.29 -0.93
N ALA A 32 33.27 5.81 -1.40
CA ALA A 32 32.50 4.84 -0.65
C ALA A 32 33.34 3.57 -0.40
N ASP A 33 33.19 2.96 0.78
CA ASP A 33 33.85 1.69 1.11
C ASP A 33 33.46 0.56 0.15
N PHE A 34 32.26 0.67 -0.44
CA PHE A 34 31.74 -0.23 -1.45
C PHE A 34 30.92 0.54 -2.49
N ALA A 35 31.16 0.26 -3.77
CA ALA A 35 30.40 0.81 -4.88
C ALA A 35 29.96 -0.33 -5.82
N TRP A 36 28.69 -0.34 -6.20
CA TRP A 36 28.16 -1.22 -7.23
C TRP A 36 27.58 -0.42 -8.40
N GLN A 37 27.37 -1.10 -9.52
CA GLN A 37 26.57 -0.57 -10.63
C GLN A 37 25.14 -1.09 -10.51
N ASN A 38 24.16 -0.18 -10.33
CA ASN A 38 22.76 -0.59 -10.16
C ASN A 38 22.00 -0.80 -11.49
N GLY A 39 22.65 -0.52 -12.62
CA GLY A 39 22.01 -0.48 -13.94
C GLY A 39 21.43 0.91 -14.20
N ASP A 40 20.10 0.99 -14.22
CA ASP A 40 19.36 2.23 -14.45
C ASP A 40 19.04 2.99 -13.14
N GLU A 41 18.63 4.25 -13.29
CA GLU A 41 18.12 5.08 -12.20
C GLU A 41 16.80 4.52 -11.67
N ILE A 42 16.61 4.59 -10.34
CA ILE A 42 15.37 4.12 -9.73
C ILE A 42 14.25 5.15 -9.88
N LYS A 43 13.01 4.67 -10.00
CA LYS A 43 11.82 5.52 -10.03
C LYS A 43 11.34 5.93 -8.63
N THR A 44 11.54 5.05 -7.65
CA THR A 44 11.07 5.23 -6.28
C THR A 44 11.80 4.31 -5.30
N VAL A 45 11.76 4.66 -4.01
CA VAL A 45 12.18 3.82 -2.88
C VAL A 45 10.99 3.33 -2.05
N ASP A 46 9.77 3.52 -2.53
CA ASP A 46 8.54 3.01 -1.92
C ASP A 46 8.27 1.57 -2.38
N PRO A 47 8.33 0.55 -1.49
CA PRO A 47 8.10 -0.84 -1.86
C PRO A 47 6.77 -1.08 -2.58
N ALA A 48 5.71 -0.38 -2.18
CA ALA A 48 4.38 -0.56 -2.75
C ALA A 48 4.27 -0.01 -4.19
N ARG A 49 5.17 0.88 -4.61
CA ARG A 49 5.15 1.53 -5.94
C ARG A 49 6.30 1.10 -6.84
N ALA A 50 7.28 0.38 -6.32
CA ALA A 50 8.45 -0.05 -7.07
C ALA A 50 8.15 -1.27 -7.96
N THR A 51 8.52 -1.19 -9.24
CA THR A 51 8.24 -2.26 -10.22
C THR A 51 9.45 -2.85 -10.91
N GLY A 52 10.63 -2.26 -10.72
CA GLY A 52 11.85 -2.67 -11.41
C GLY A 52 12.83 -3.44 -10.53
N ALA A 53 13.73 -4.17 -11.21
CA ALA A 53 14.88 -4.80 -10.58
C ALA A 53 15.87 -3.80 -9.95
N PRO A 54 16.14 -2.60 -10.52
CA PRO A 54 17.00 -1.60 -9.89
C PRO A 54 16.48 -1.15 -8.51
N GLU A 55 15.17 -0.96 -8.37
CA GLU A 55 14.51 -0.66 -7.10
C GLU A 55 14.64 -1.84 -6.15
N GLY A 56 14.27 -3.04 -6.60
CA GLY A 56 14.32 -4.25 -5.78
C GLY A 56 15.67 -4.49 -5.09
N ARG A 57 16.80 -4.22 -5.79
CA ARG A 57 18.15 -4.34 -5.19
C ARG A 57 18.39 -3.38 -4.04
N ILE A 58 17.89 -2.15 -4.15
CA ILE A 58 18.00 -1.14 -3.09
C ILE A 58 17.03 -1.46 -1.96
N LEU A 59 15.79 -1.85 -2.29
CA LEU A 59 14.76 -2.21 -1.32
C LEU A 59 15.16 -3.43 -0.50
N ASP A 60 15.74 -4.45 -1.11
CA ASP A 60 16.33 -5.60 -0.39
C ASP A 60 17.53 -5.21 0.49
N ALA A 61 18.12 -4.02 0.33
CA ALA A 61 19.18 -3.54 1.21
C ALA A 61 18.64 -2.73 2.40
N VAL A 62 17.47 -2.10 2.28
CA VAL A 62 16.97 -1.14 3.30
C VAL A 62 15.66 -1.56 3.99
N PHE A 63 14.88 -2.48 3.39
CA PHE A 63 13.63 -3.02 3.95
C PHE A 63 13.72 -4.53 4.13
N GLU A 64 13.01 -5.10 5.10
CA GLU A 64 12.98 -6.55 5.33
C GLU A 64 11.55 -7.03 5.61
N GLY A 65 11.08 -8.01 4.83
CA GLY A 65 9.76 -8.62 4.98
C GLY A 65 9.70 -9.72 6.04
N LEU A 66 8.52 -10.37 6.14
CA LEU A 66 8.35 -11.56 6.99
C LEU A 66 9.36 -12.64 6.61
N LEU A 67 9.52 -12.87 5.31
CA LEU A 67 10.48 -13.81 4.74
C LEU A 67 11.44 -13.07 3.80
N ARG A 68 12.56 -13.71 3.48
CA ARG A 68 13.52 -13.28 2.46
C ARG A 68 13.97 -14.45 1.60
N ASN A 69 14.21 -14.19 0.33
CA ASN A 69 14.82 -15.19 -0.54
C ASN A 69 16.31 -15.31 -0.23
N ALA A 70 16.76 -16.52 0.09
CA ALA A 70 18.16 -16.81 0.38
C ALA A 70 18.63 -18.09 -0.33
N PRO A 71 19.96 -18.24 -0.56
CA PRO A 71 20.55 -19.45 -1.13
C PRO A 71 20.07 -20.74 -0.45
N ALA A 72 19.58 -21.69 -1.24
CA ALA A 72 18.97 -22.95 -0.79
C ALA A 72 19.79 -24.19 -1.15
N GLY A 73 21.12 -24.07 -1.17
CA GLY A 73 22.04 -25.15 -1.52
C GLY A 73 23.20 -24.68 -2.40
N PRO A 74 24.01 -25.61 -2.94
CA PRO A 74 25.12 -25.26 -3.80
C PRO A 74 24.62 -24.70 -5.14
N ARG A 75 25.44 -23.82 -5.74
CA ARG A 75 25.22 -23.33 -7.09
C ARG A 75 25.21 -24.50 -8.08
N GLN A 76 24.21 -24.54 -8.94
CA GLN A 76 24.04 -25.60 -9.93
C GLN A 76 25.10 -25.47 -11.04
N ALA A 77 25.33 -26.56 -11.78
CA ALA A 77 26.32 -26.62 -12.86
C ALA A 77 26.04 -25.62 -14.01
N ASN A 78 24.79 -25.21 -14.19
CA ASN A 78 24.36 -24.18 -15.13
C ASN A 78 24.59 -22.73 -14.60
N GLY A 79 25.21 -22.58 -13.43
CA GLY A 79 25.46 -21.28 -12.81
C GLY A 79 24.26 -20.67 -12.09
N ILE A 80 23.12 -21.36 -11.95
CA ILE A 80 21.96 -20.88 -11.20
C ILE A 80 22.13 -21.18 -9.71
N GLN A 81 21.94 -20.16 -8.87
CA GLN A 81 21.88 -20.32 -7.42
C GLN A 81 20.42 -20.64 -7.03
N PRO A 82 20.10 -21.83 -6.49
CA PRO A 82 18.76 -22.08 -5.97
C PRO A 82 18.47 -21.12 -4.82
N MET A 83 17.29 -20.50 -4.84
CA MET A 83 16.80 -19.58 -3.82
C MET A 83 15.55 -20.18 -3.18
N ALA A 84 15.38 -19.98 -1.88
CA ALA A 84 14.16 -20.34 -1.16
C ALA A 84 13.85 -19.29 -0.10
N PRO A 85 12.57 -19.10 0.25
CA PRO A 85 12.19 -18.23 1.35
C PRO A 85 12.76 -18.75 2.67
N LYS A 86 13.34 -17.84 3.45
CA LYS A 86 13.86 -18.02 4.80
C LYS A 86 13.27 -16.93 5.71
N PRO A 87 13.25 -17.13 7.04
CA PRO A 87 12.78 -16.11 7.96
C PRO A 87 13.60 -14.82 7.84
N GLY A 88 12.91 -13.68 7.67
CA GLY A 88 13.47 -12.32 7.74
C GLY A 88 13.11 -11.69 9.09
N VAL A 89 12.10 -10.83 9.11
CA VAL A 89 11.51 -10.33 10.37
C VAL A 89 10.81 -11.45 11.15
N ALA A 90 10.31 -12.48 10.49
CA ALA A 90 9.76 -13.65 11.17
C ALA A 90 10.85 -14.38 11.97
N ALA A 91 10.53 -14.84 13.17
CA ALA A 91 11.43 -15.63 14.02
C ALA A 91 11.68 -17.04 13.46
N ALA A 92 10.73 -17.59 12.70
CA ALA A 92 10.79 -18.89 12.04
C ALA A 92 9.88 -18.92 10.80
N MET A 93 9.89 -20.05 10.08
CA MET A 93 8.85 -20.30 9.07
C MET A 93 7.47 -20.35 9.74
N PRO A 94 6.39 -19.95 9.04
CA PRO A 94 5.07 -19.87 9.64
C PRO A 94 4.54 -21.25 10.04
N GLU A 95 3.70 -21.27 11.06
CA GLU A 95 2.80 -22.39 11.31
C GLU A 95 1.69 -22.36 10.26
N ILE A 96 1.48 -23.49 9.57
CA ILE A 96 0.50 -23.60 8.48
C ILE A 96 -0.57 -24.59 8.91
N SER A 97 -1.84 -24.21 8.78
CA SER A 97 -2.98 -25.10 9.04
C SER A 97 -3.00 -26.33 8.12
N ASP A 98 -3.70 -27.39 8.54
CA ASP A 98 -3.80 -28.65 7.78
C ASP A 98 -4.36 -28.46 6.35
N ASP A 99 -5.28 -27.51 6.17
CA ASP A 99 -5.85 -27.17 4.87
C ASP A 99 -4.95 -26.26 4.01
N GLY A 100 -3.84 -25.79 4.57
CA GLY A 100 -2.84 -24.96 3.89
C GLY A 100 -3.30 -23.52 3.61
N ARG A 101 -4.27 -23.00 4.36
CA ARG A 101 -4.85 -21.66 4.12
C ARG A 101 -4.50 -20.64 5.20
N VAL A 102 -4.24 -21.07 6.42
CA VAL A 102 -3.92 -20.17 7.54
C VAL A 102 -2.43 -20.24 7.84
N TYR A 103 -1.77 -19.10 7.82
CA TYR A 103 -0.35 -18.92 8.08
C TYR A 103 -0.19 -18.04 9.31
N THR A 104 0.45 -18.55 10.35
CA THR A 104 0.72 -17.78 11.58
C THR A 104 2.21 -17.52 11.71
N PHE A 105 2.57 -16.24 11.78
CA PHE A 105 3.93 -15.76 11.91
C PHE A 105 4.15 -15.18 13.31
N GLN A 106 5.27 -15.57 13.92
CA GLN A 106 5.84 -14.90 15.08
C GLN A 106 6.99 -14.01 14.59
N LEU A 107 7.00 -12.74 14.98
CA LEU A 107 8.07 -11.79 14.68
C LEU A 107 9.19 -11.90 15.72
N ARG A 108 10.43 -11.64 15.29
CA ARG A 108 11.60 -11.59 16.18
C ARG A 108 11.53 -10.39 17.14
N ASP A 109 11.95 -10.60 18.39
CA ASP A 109 11.82 -9.60 19.46
C ASP A 109 12.75 -8.40 19.28
N ASP A 110 13.84 -8.57 18.53
CA ASP A 110 14.88 -7.59 18.27
C ASP A 110 14.72 -6.88 16.90
N ALA A 111 13.64 -7.14 16.16
CA ALA A 111 13.33 -6.36 14.96
C ALA A 111 13.03 -4.91 15.31
N ARG A 112 13.77 -3.98 14.72
CA ARG A 112 13.68 -2.54 14.95
C ARG A 112 13.75 -1.79 13.63
N TRP A 113 12.97 -0.73 13.54
CA TRP A 113 13.15 0.31 12.54
C TRP A 113 14.46 1.07 12.80
N THR A 114 14.97 1.76 11.77
CA THR A 114 16.21 2.53 11.88
C THR A 114 16.13 3.69 12.88
N ASN A 115 14.92 4.15 13.19
CA ASN A 115 14.64 5.15 14.23
C ASN A 115 14.64 4.58 15.66
N GLY A 116 14.78 3.25 15.81
CA GLY A 116 14.81 2.56 17.10
C GLY A 116 13.48 1.96 17.55
N ASP A 117 12.37 2.21 16.85
CA ASP A 117 11.06 1.68 17.22
C ASP A 117 10.96 0.16 16.94
N PRO A 118 10.22 -0.61 17.75
CA PRO A 118 9.94 -2.01 17.48
C PRO A 118 9.15 -2.18 16.18
N VAL A 119 9.59 -3.08 15.31
CA VAL A 119 8.76 -3.54 14.18
C VAL A 119 7.63 -4.39 14.74
N THR A 120 6.38 -4.10 14.39
CA THR A 120 5.19 -4.79 14.91
C THR A 120 4.42 -5.51 13.82
N ALA A 121 3.50 -6.39 14.21
CA ALA A 121 2.55 -7.02 13.29
C ALA A 121 1.61 -5.99 12.64
N ASP A 122 1.29 -4.90 13.33
CA ASP A 122 0.51 -3.79 12.79
C ASP A 122 1.21 -3.09 11.63
N ASP A 123 2.54 -2.98 11.66
CA ASP A 123 3.31 -2.37 10.54
C ASP A 123 3.07 -3.14 9.23
N PHE A 124 3.04 -4.48 9.29
CA PHE A 124 2.73 -5.32 8.13
C PHE A 124 1.29 -5.16 7.68
N PHE A 125 0.34 -5.19 8.62
CA PHE A 125 -1.08 -5.03 8.30
C PHE A 125 -1.37 -3.67 7.66
N TRP A 126 -0.81 -2.60 8.24
CA TRP A 126 -0.91 -1.24 7.72
C TRP A 126 -0.28 -1.13 6.33
N SER A 127 0.92 -1.68 6.14
CA SER A 127 1.64 -1.63 4.86
C SER A 127 0.91 -2.36 3.74
N TRP A 128 0.33 -3.52 4.03
CA TRP A 128 -0.42 -4.29 3.05
C TRP A 128 -1.77 -3.66 2.74
N ARG A 129 -2.46 -3.09 3.75
CA ARG A 129 -3.66 -2.29 3.51
C ARG A 129 -3.35 -1.05 2.66
N ARG A 130 -2.21 -0.39 2.90
CA ARG A 130 -1.71 0.72 2.08
C ARG A 130 -1.45 0.26 0.64
N MET A 131 -0.70 -0.83 0.45
CA MET A 131 -0.42 -1.37 -0.88
C MET A 131 -1.69 -1.74 -1.65
N LEU A 132 -2.68 -2.32 -0.96
CA LEU A 132 -3.97 -2.71 -1.53
C LEU A 132 -4.94 -1.54 -1.74
N HIS A 133 -4.70 -0.36 -1.20
CA HIS A 133 -5.64 0.74 -1.39
C HIS A 133 -5.65 1.20 -2.86
N PRO A 134 -6.84 1.44 -3.47
CA PRO A 134 -6.94 1.84 -4.87
C PRO A 134 -6.08 3.06 -5.22
N GLU A 135 -6.05 4.08 -4.35
CA GLU A 135 -5.26 5.30 -4.58
C GLU A 135 -3.75 5.12 -4.51
N THR A 136 -3.25 4.06 -3.89
CA THR A 136 -1.80 3.76 -3.90
C THR A 136 -1.35 3.38 -5.30
N ALA A 137 -2.26 2.87 -6.15
CA ALA A 137 -2.01 2.44 -7.51
C ALA A 137 -0.80 1.49 -7.60
N SER A 138 -0.70 0.55 -6.66
CA SER A 138 0.38 -0.44 -6.65
C SER A 138 0.21 -1.42 -7.81
N GLU A 139 1.13 -1.38 -8.77
CA GLU A 139 1.13 -2.34 -9.89
C GLU A 139 1.26 -3.80 -9.43
N TYR A 140 1.80 -4.04 -8.22
CA TYR A 140 1.93 -5.37 -7.62
C TYR A 140 0.84 -5.72 -6.60
N ALA A 141 -0.21 -4.90 -6.42
CA ALA A 141 -1.31 -5.17 -5.48
C ALA A 141 -1.89 -6.59 -5.62
N TYR A 142 -1.98 -7.08 -6.87
CA TYR A 142 -2.49 -8.41 -7.19
C TYR A 142 -1.75 -9.57 -6.50
N GLN A 143 -0.51 -9.36 -6.04
CA GLN A 143 0.23 -10.39 -5.31
C GLN A 143 -0.37 -10.71 -3.95
N LEU A 144 -1.12 -9.78 -3.35
CA LEU A 144 -1.84 -9.99 -2.10
C LEU A 144 -3.25 -10.57 -2.33
N TYR A 145 -3.74 -10.70 -3.56
CA TYR A 145 -5.11 -11.14 -3.85
C TYR A 145 -5.42 -12.55 -3.37
N TYR A 146 -4.41 -13.37 -3.08
CA TYR A 146 -4.61 -14.69 -2.46
C TYR A 146 -5.17 -14.60 -1.05
N ILE A 147 -5.00 -13.46 -0.37
CA ILE A 147 -5.54 -13.19 0.97
C ILE A 147 -7.05 -12.90 0.86
N VAL A 148 -7.82 -13.39 1.83
CA VAL A 148 -9.26 -13.13 1.89
C VAL A 148 -9.52 -11.61 1.95
N GLY A 149 -10.43 -11.13 1.10
CA GLY A 149 -10.80 -9.71 1.01
C GLY A 149 -9.83 -8.81 0.22
N ALA A 150 -8.59 -9.22 -0.02
CA ALA A 150 -7.57 -8.31 -0.57
C ALA A 150 -7.89 -7.80 -1.99
N GLU A 151 -8.36 -8.68 -2.86
CA GLU A 151 -8.77 -8.31 -4.22
C GLU A 151 -9.97 -7.37 -4.22
N GLN A 152 -11.01 -7.73 -3.47
CA GLN A 152 -12.23 -6.95 -3.34
C GLN A 152 -11.96 -5.54 -2.76
N TYR A 153 -11.05 -5.45 -1.79
CA TYR A 153 -10.58 -4.18 -1.23
C TYR A 153 -9.85 -3.33 -2.27
N ASN A 154 -8.94 -3.91 -3.06
CA ASN A 154 -8.17 -3.16 -4.05
C ASN A 154 -9.00 -2.72 -5.26
N THR A 155 -10.01 -3.48 -5.63
CA THR A 155 -10.89 -3.14 -6.76
C THR A 155 -12.08 -2.26 -6.35
N ALA A 156 -12.19 -1.89 -5.06
CA ALA A 156 -13.33 -1.15 -4.51
C ALA A 156 -14.69 -1.79 -4.84
N GLN A 157 -14.73 -3.12 -4.94
CA GLN A 157 -15.96 -3.85 -5.21
C GLN A 157 -16.68 -4.14 -3.90
N VAL A 158 -17.88 -3.61 -3.73
CA VAL A 158 -18.71 -3.84 -2.55
C VAL A 158 -20.06 -4.37 -2.97
N THR A 159 -20.64 -5.25 -2.17
CA THR A 159 -21.97 -5.85 -2.38
C THR A 159 -22.85 -5.68 -1.14
N GLU A 160 -24.16 -5.72 -1.34
CA GLU A 160 -25.10 -5.60 -0.23
C GLU A 160 -24.87 -6.71 0.81
N GLY A 161 -24.79 -6.32 2.08
CA GLY A 161 -24.45 -7.19 3.20
C GLY A 161 -22.97 -7.15 3.59
N ASP A 162 -22.10 -6.59 2.75
CA ASP A 162 -20.67 -6.46 3.09
C ASP A 162 -20.46 -5.52 4.28
N LYS A 163 -19.47 -5.88 5.10
CA LYS A 163 -18.88 -4.96 6.07
C LYS A 163 -17.99 -3.99 5.31
N VAL A 164 -18.25 -2.71 5.43
CA VAL A 164 -17.59 -1.66 4.67
C VAL A 164 -16.93 -0.63 5.58
N GLU A 165 -15.89 -0.01 5.06
CA GLU A 165 -15.29 1.22 5.57
C GLU A 165 -15.49 2.35 4.56
N VAL A 166 -15.95 3.49 5.06
CA VAL A 166 -16.22 4.69 4.30
C VAL A 166 -15.25 5.77 4.77
N GLU A 167 -14.43 6.29 3.87
CA GLU A 167 -13.50 7.37 4.18
C GLU A 167 -14.12 8.74 3.90
N LEU A 168 -14.11 9.63 4.90
CA LEU A 168 -14.57 11.00 4.75
C LEU A 168 -13.47 11.92 4.16
N PRO A 169 -13.83 13.05 3.55
CA PRO A 169 -12.89 13.94 2.85
C PRO A 169 -12.07 14.86 3.78
N ASP A 170 -11.86 14.47 5.03
CA ASP A 170 -11.24 15.27 6.10
C ASP A 170 -9.78 14.88 6.40
N ARG A 171 -9.06 14.37 5.39
CA ARG A 171 -7.62 14.08 5.47
C ARG A 171 -6.82 15.31 5.90
N LEU A 172 -5.79 15.11 6.73
CA LEU A 172 -4.86 16.18 7.13
C LEU A 172 -4.09 16.75 5.93
N ASP A 173 -3.62 15.87 5.03
CA ASP A 173 -3.08 16.24 3.72
C ASP A 173 -3.95 15.57 2.63
N PRO A 174 -4.71 16.35 1.85
CA PRO A 174 -5.56 15.81 0.78
C PRO A 174 -4.81 15.01 -0.29
N LEU A 175 -3.50 15.27 -0.48
CA LEU A 175 -2.67 14.58 -1.48
C LEU A 175 -2.07 13.26 -0.95
N GLN A 176 -2.13 13.03 0.36
CA GLN A 176 -1.56 11.85 0.99
C GLN A 176 -2.66 10.79 1.18
N ALA A 177 -2.54 9.66 0.47
CA ALA A 177 -3.50 8.56 0.59
C ALA A 177 -3.48 7.88 1.99
N PHE A 178 -2.35 7.94 2.69
CA PHE A 178 -2.16 7.37 4.03
C PHE A 178 -1.25 8.26 4.89
N PRO A 179 -1.63 8.65 6.12
CA PRO A 179 -2.81 8.21 6.86
C PRO A 179 -4.10 8.80 6.29
N ARG A 180 -5.18 8.03 6.43
CA ARG A 180 -6.51 8.36 5.93
C ARG A 180 -7.24 9.34 6.85
N GLY A 181 -8.33 9.91 6.33
CA GLY A 181 -9.25 10.75 7.10
C GLY A 181 -10.08 9.95 8.11
N THR A 182 -11.21 10.51 8.53
CA THR A 182 -12.17 9.81 9.37
C THR A 182 -12.74 8.62 8.61
N ILE A 183 -12.67 7.44 9.22
CA ILE A 183 -13.28 6.22 8.69
C ILE A 183 -14.58 5.94 9.44
N ARG A 184 -15.67 5.72 8.71
CA ARG A 184 -16.94 5.19 9.22
C ARG A 184 -17.06 3.73 8.82
N ARG A 185 -17.34 2.85 9.77
CA ARG A 185 -17.47 1.40 9.52
C ARG A 185 -18.92 0.98 9.71
N GLY A 186 -19.40 0.10 8.82
CA GLY A 186 -20.80 -0.27 8.82
C GLY A 186 -21.13 -1.43 7.90
N ILE A 187 -22.42 -1.79 7.85
CA ILE A 187 -22.92 -2.82 6.94
C ILE A 187 -23.57 -2.12 5.75
N LEU A 188 -23.12 -2.42 4.54
CA LEU A 188 -23.72 -1.91 3.32
C LEU A 188 -25.11 -2.53 3.15
N ARG A 189 -26.16 -1.72 3.21
CA ARG A 189 -27.54 -2.19 3.11
C ARG A 189 -28.06 -2.15 1.68
N ARG A 190 -27.65 -1.14 0.91
CA ARG A 190 -28.09 -0.97 -0.48
C ARG A 190 -27.11 -0.15 -1.30
N ILE A 191 -27.00 -0.49 -2.59
CA ILE A 191 -26.31 0.33 -3.59
C ILE A 191 -27.36 0.85 -4.58
N VAL A 192 -27.46 2.17 -4.71
CA VAL A 192 -28.44 2.81 -5.58
C VAL A 192 -27.70 3.52 -6.70
N PRO A 193 -27.82 3.06 -7.96
CA PRO A 193 -27.24 3.76 -9.09
C PRO A 193 -27.81 5.19 -9.20
N ALA A 194 -27.00 6.15 -9.61
CA ALA A 194 -27.52 7.47 -9.99
C ALA A 194 -28.42 7.33 -11.23
N GLU A 195 -29.52 8.10 -11.28
CA GLU A 195 -30.45 8.10 -12.44
C GLU A 195 -29.74 8.42 -13.77
N SER A 196 -28.59 9.13 -13.74
CA SER A 196 -27.76 9.42 -14.91
C SER A 196 -26.97 8.22 -15.45
N ALA A 197 -26.80 7.15 -14.67
CA ALA A 197 -25.99 5.98 -15.03
C ALA A 197 -26.76 4.92 -15.84
N SER A 198 -28.04 5.15 -16.16
CA SER A 198 -28.94 4.16 -16.79
C SER A 198 -28.88 4.11 -18.32
N GLN A 199 -27.71 4.29 -18.95
CA GLN A 199 -27.55 4.05 -20.39
C GLN A 199 -26.79 2.75 -20.61
N ASP A 200 -27.50 1.73 -21.10
CA ASP A 200 -27.02 0.45 -21.67
C ASP A 200 -25.65 -0.04 -21.17
N THR A 201 -25.64 -0.71 -20.01
CA THR A 201 -24.41 -1.27 -19.39
C THR A 201 -23.96 -2.60 -20.00
N ASP A 202 -24.71 -3.17 -20.96
CA ASP A 202 -24.40 -4.49 -21.52
C ASP A 202 -23.09 -4.51 -22.34
N ASP A 203 -22.61 -3.33 -22.76
CA ASP A 203 -21.32 -3.11 -23.45
C ASP A 203 -20.44 -2.06 -22.73
N ALA A 204 -20.67 -1.79 -21.44
CA ALA A 204 -19.91 -0.79 -20.69
C ALA A 204 -18.44 -1.23 -20.53
N ASP A 205 -17.51 -0.32 -20.84
CA ASP A 205 -16.09 -0.54 -20.54
C ASP A 205 -15.80 -0.32 -19.04
N ALA A 206 -14.62 -0.75 -18.59
CA ALA A 206 -14.24 -0.67 -17.17
C ALA A 206 -14.26 0.77 -16.60
N ALA A 207 -14.12 1.79 -17.46
CA ALA A 207 -14.18 3.19 -17.05
C ALA A 207 -15.63 3.61 -16.78
N ALA A 208 -16.58 3.23 -17.63
CA ALA A 208 -18.00 3.49 -17.42
C ALA A 208 -18.53 2.81 -16.14
N GLU A 209 -18.08 1.58 -15.85
CA GLU A 209 -18.41 0.90 -14.59
C GLU A 209 -17.86 1.64 -13.36
N GLU A 210 -16.66 2.20 -13.44
CA GLU A 210 -16.07 2.97 -12.35
C GLU A 210 -16.81 4.28 -12.11
N ASP A 211 -17.12 5.03 -13.17
CA ASP A 211 -17.89 6.27 -13.09
C ASP A 211 -19.29 6.03 -12.48
N ALA A 212 -19.95 4.95 -12.90
CA ALA A 212 -21.24 4.55 -12.35
C ALA A 212 -21.16 4.25 -10.84
N ARG A 213 -20.08 3.59 -10.38
CA ARG A 213 -19.83 3.37 -8.94
C ARG A 213 -19.60 4.69 -8.20
N ARG A 214 -18.80 5.60 -8.75
CA ARG A 214 -18.50 6.90 -8.11
C ARG A 214 -19.76 7.75 -7.91
N GLN A 215 -20.70 7.69 -8.85
CA GLN A 215 -21.97 8.42 -8.78
C GLN A 215 -23.06 7.71 -7.96
N ALA A 216 -22.88 6.42 -7.62
CA ALA A 216 -23.86 5.68 -6.84
C ALA A 216 -24.01 6.22 -5.41
N TYR A 217 -25.17 5.96 -4.82
CA TYR A 217 -25.45 6.20 -3.41
C TYR A 217 -25.35 4.88 -2.63
N TYR A 218 -24.55 4.90 -1.57
CA TYR A 218 -24.30 3.78 -0.69
C TYR A 218 -25.06 3.99 0.61
N VAL A 219 -26.08 3.17 0.85
CA VAL A 219 -26.85 3.21 2.09
C VAL A 219 -26.17 2.27 3.09
N VAL A 220 -25.55 2.84 4.12
CA VAL A 220 -24.75 2.10 5.09
C VAL A 220 -25.38 2.22 6.47
N GLU A 221 -25.58 1.08 7.13
CA GLU A 221 -25.87 1.06 8.56
C GLU A 221 -24.53 1.17 9.30
N VAL A 222 -24.18 2.39 9.69
CA VAL A 222 -22.94 2.72 10.40
C VAL A 222 -23.03 2.15 11.81
N LYS A 223 -22.06 1.30 12.15
CA LYS A 223 -22.02 0.60 13.43
C LYS A 223 -21.28 1.45 14.49
N PRO A 224 -21.71 1.40 15.75
CA PRO A 224 -21.01 2.10 16.82
C PRO A 224 -19.61 1.48 17.04
N GLU A 225 -18.67 2.33 17.40
CA GLU A 225 -17.31 1.94 17.75
C GLU A 225 -17.11 2.13 19.25
N VAL A 226 -16.61 1.09 19.92
CA VAL A 226 -16.33 1.06 21.36
C VAL A 226 -14.87 0.65 21.52
N ASP A 227 -14.07 1.49 22.18
CA ASP A 227 -12.63 1.25 22.44
C ASP A 227 -11.80 0.93 21.18
N GLY A 228 -12.12 1.55 20.04
CA GLY A 228 -11.40 1.34 18.77
C GLY A 228 -11.86 0.11 17.98
N GLN A 229 -12.86 -0.63 18.49
CA GLN A 229 -13.43 -1.81 17.84
C GLN A 229 -14.89 -1.57 17.47
N VAL A 230 -15.27 -2.04 16.28
CA VAL A 230 -16.64 -1.91 15.78
C VAL A 230 -17.51 -3.02 16.36
N ASP A 231 -18.63 -2.64 16.96
CA ASP A 231 -19.66 -3.59 17.37
C ASP A 231 -20.59 -3.88 16.18
N TRP A 232 -20.27 -4.96 15.46
CA TRP A 232 -21.01 -5.40 14.29
C TRP A 232 -22.44 -5.89 14.60
N GLU A 233 -22.71 -6.28 15.85
CA GLU A 233 -23.98 -6.85 16.28
C GLU A 233 -24.93 -5.78 16.86
N ALA A 234 -24.39 -4.65 17.32
CA ALA A 234 -25.18 -3.51 17.78
C ALA A 234 -26.03 -2.90 16.65
N THR A 235 -27.16 -2.30 17.02
CA THR A 235 -27.95 -1.49 16.09
C THR A 235 -27.16 -0.26 15.66
N GLY A 236 -27.02 -0.07 14.35
CA GLY A 236 -26.34 1.10 13.79
C GLY A 236 -27.28 2.23 13.39
N GLU A 237 -26.68 3.30 12.87
CA GLU A 237 -27.39 4.43 12.29
C GLU A 237 -27.30 4.37 10.76
N THR A 238 -28.44 4.49 10.08
CA THR A 238 -28.46 4.55 8.62
C THR A 238 -27.95 5.91 8.14
N GLN A 239 -26.87 5.89 7.37
CA GLN A 239 -26.31 7.07 6.71
C GLN A 239 -26.12 6.77 5.21
N VAL A 240 -26.20 7.80 4.37
CA VAL A 240 -26.06 7.66 2.93
C VAL A 240 -24.79 8.37 2.48
N PHE A 241 -23.94 7.65 1.76
CA PHE A 241 -22.66 8.13 1.27
C PHE A 241 -22.62 8.11 -0.26
N SER A 242 -21.86 9.03 -0.84
CA SER A 242 -21.53 9.02 -2.26
C SER A 242 -20.16 9.65 -2.49
N ILE A 243 -19.43 9.16 -3.49
CA ILE A 243 -18.12 9.71 -3.83
C ILE A 243 -18.32 11.01 -4.62
N GLU A 244 -19.14 10.95 -5.67
CA GLU A 244 -19.51 12.09 -6.51
C GLU A 244 -21.04 12.16 -6.65
N PRO A 245 -21.75 12.71 -5.63
CA PRO A 245 -23.21 12.69 -5.62
C PRO A 245 -23.80 13.51 -6.77
N ALA A 246 -24.74 12.91 -7.51
CA ALA A 246 -25.53 13.62 -8.52
C ALA A 246 -26.54 14.62 -7.89
N SER A 247 -26.89 14.41 -6.62
CA SER A 247 -27.78 15.24 -5.81
C SER A 247 -27.30 15.26 -4.36
N THR A 248 -27.44 16.41 -3.70
CA THR A 248 -27.12 16.55 -2.26
C THR A 248 -28.16 15.89 -1.35
N THR A 249 -29.31 15.48 -1.91
CA THR A 249 -30.37 14.78 -1.19
C THR A 249 -30.69 13.47 -1.89
N PHE A 250 -30.71 12.40 -1.10
CA PHE A 250 -31.14 11.08 -1.53
C PHE A 250 -32.56 10.86 -1.02
N ARG A 251 -33.46 10.50 -1.93
CA ARG A 251 -34.85 10.16 -1.61
C ARG A 251 -35.03 8.67 -1.79
N ASP A 252 -35.37 8.01 -0.70
CA ASP A 252 -35.91 6.66 -0.75
C ASP A 252 -37.44 6.72 -0.84
N GLU A 253 -38.08 5.57 -1.10
CA GLU A 253 -39.54 5.47 -1.28
C GLU A 253 -40.35 6.05 -0.10
N GLU A 254 -39.79 6.09 1.12
CA GLU A 254 -40.46 6.62 2.33
C GLU A 254 -39.69 7.73 3.07
N THR A 255 -38.38 7.88 2.86
CA THR A 255 -37.53 8.78 3.68
C THR A 255 -36.54 9.60 2.85
N GLN A 256 -36.31 10.83 3.27
CA GLN A 256 -35.25 11.69 2.72
C GLN A 256 -34.05 11.67 3.66
N HIS A 257 -32.88 11.36 3.11
CA HIS A 257 -31.61 11.37 3.83
C HIS A 257 -30.66 12.40 3.19
N ASP A 258 -29.92 13.10 4.04
CA ASP A 258 -28.80 13.93 3.58
C ASP A 258 -27.67 13.02 3.10
N VAL A 259 -27.10 13.36 1.94
CA VAL A 259 -25.98 12.59 1.37
C VAL A 259 -24.67 13.17 1.89
N GLN A 260 -23.88 12.33 2.52
CA GLN A 260 -22.53 12.67 2.94
C GLN A 260 -21.54 12.33 1.82
N THR A 261 -20.70 13.28 1.45
CA THR A 261 -19.60 13.02 0.51
C THR A 261 -18.52 12.19 1.19
N CYS A 262 -17.99 11.20 0.48
CA CYS A 262 -16.88 10.35 0.91
C CYS A 262 -15.81 10.27 -0.20
N LEU A 263 -14.62 9.79 0.14
CA LEU A 263 -13.55 9.54 -0.83
C LEU A 263 -13.64 8.11 -1.38
N HIS A 264 -13.93 7.15 -0.50
CA HIS A 264 -14.02 5.73 -0.84
C HIS A 264 -15.10 5.03 -0.03
N VAL A 265 -15.71 4.00 -0.64
CA VAL A 265 -16.48 2.96 0.04
C VAL A 265 -15.82 1.65 -0.31
N LEU A 266 -15.07 1.07 0.63
CA LEU A 266 -14.34 -0.19 0.47
C LEU A 266 -14.91 -1.23 1.43
N ILE A 267 -14.63 -2.52 1.21
CA ILE A 267 -14.85 -3.48 2.29
C ILE A 267 -13.96 -3.15 3.49
N ASP A 268 -14.43 -3.45 4.69
CA ASP A 268 -13.58 -3.36 5.88
C ASP A 268 -12.59 -4.52 5.85
N PHE A 269 -11.33 -4.22 5.50
CA PHE A 269 -10.30 -5.23 5.29
C PHE A 269 -9.93 -5.98 6.58
N GLU A 270 -10.08 -5.33 7.73
CA GLU A 270 -9.86 -5.94 9.04
C GLU A 270 -10.98 -6.96 9.32
N ALA A 271 -12.24 -6.56 9.09
CA ALA A 271 -13.39 -7.41 9.28
C ALA A 271 -13.48 -8.57 8.26
N ALA A 272 -12.91 -8.40 7.06
CA ALA A 272 -12.78 -9.46 6.08
C ALA A 272 -11.94 -10.65 6.59
N GLY A 273 -11.06 -10.41 7.57
CA GLY A 273 -10.36 -11.47 8.32
C GLY A 273 -9.22 -12.15 7.56
N GLY A 274 -8.80 -11.61 6.41
CA GLY A 274 -7.67 -12.12 5.64
C GLY A 274 -6.33 -11.89 6.34
N VAL A 275 -6.19 -10.82 7.11
CA VAL A 275 -5.02 -10.54 7.95
C VAL A 275 -5.51 -10.19 9.35
N ARG A 276 -4.95 -10.82 10.38
CA ARG A 276 -5.29 -10.58 11.77
C ARG A 276 -4.03 -10.35 12.58
N VAL A 277 -3.97 -9.22 13.28
CA VAL A 277 -2.94 -8.95 14.28
C VAL A 277 -3.41 -9.60 15.59
N LEU A 278 -2.76 -10.71 15.96
CA LEU A 278 -3.09 -11.44 17.20
C LEU A 278 -2.38 -10.84 18.42
N GLY A 279 -1.35 -10.04 18.18
CA GLY A 279 -0.62 -9.25 19.15
C GLY A 279 0.54 -8.51 18.49
N PRO A 280 1.32 -7.71 19.24
CA PRO A 280 2.36 -6.84 18.65
C PRO A 280 3.42 -7.57 17.82
N LYS A 281 3.61 -8.87 18.06
CA LYS A 281 4.60 -9.72 17.39
C LYS A 281 3.99 -10.94 16.72
N GLN A 282 2.67 -11.03 16.60
CA GLN A 282 2.01 -12.19 16.04
C GLN A 282 0.99 -11.78 14.96
N LEU A 283 1.21 -12.29 13.76
CA LEU A 283 0.41 -11.98 12.57
C LEU A 283 -0.14 -13.28 12.00
N GLN A 284 -1.46 -13.33 11.77
CA GLN A 284 -2.13 -14.44 11.10
C GLN A 284 -2.65 -13.98 9.74
N ILE A 285 -2.47 -14.83 8.73
CA ILE A 285 -2.89 -14.57 7.36
C ILE A 285 -3.75 -15.74 6.90
N THR A 286 -4.92 -15.43 6.34
CA THR A 286 -5.88 -16.40 5.82
C THR A 286 -6.02 -16.23 4.32
N LEU A 287 -5.76 -17.30 3.58
CA LEU A 287 -5.86 -17.35 2.12
C LEU A 287 -7.23 -17.82 1.65
N LYS A 288 -7.69 -17.31 0.50
CA LYS A 288 -8.90 -17.77 -0.21
C LYS A 288 -8.79 -19.27 -0.53
N ASN A 289 -7.62 -19.68 -1.01
CA ASN A 289 -7.28 -21.04 -1.39
C ASN A 289 -5.85 -21.39 -0.95
N ARG A 290 -5.53 -22.68 -0.87
CA ARG A 290 -4.16 -23.13 -0.62
C ARG A 290 -3.25 -22.68 -1.76
N THR A 291 -2.20 -21.92 -1.43
CA THR A 291 -1.25 -21.37 -2.41
C THR A 291 0.17 -21.83 -2.10
N ALA A 292 0.69 -22.80 -2.87
CA ALA A 292 1.96 -23.48 -2.56
C ALA A 292 3.18 -22.54 -2.53
N TYR A 293 3.16 -21.46 -3.32
CA TYR A 293 4.25 -20.49 -3.44
C TYR A 293 4.04 -19.24 -2.58
N PHE A 294 3.05 -19.22 -1.68
CA PHE A 294 2.72 -18.04 -0.88
C PHE A 294 3.92 -17.55 -0.05
N ASN A 295 4.70 -18.46 0.54
CA ASN A 295 5.93 -18.10 1.26
C ASN A 295 6.96 -17.41 0.35
N SER A 296 7.02 -17.75 -0.94
CA SER A 296 7.91 -17.08 -1.89
C SER A 296 7.42 -15.68 -2.24
N LEU A 297 6.10 -15.44 -2.25
CA LEU A 297 5.53 -14.10 -2.41
C LEU A 297 5.90 -13.21 -1.24
N LEU A 298 5.77 -13.71 0.00
CA LEU A 298 6.15 -12.98 1.22
C LEU A 298 7.64 -12.64 1.32
N ALA A 299 8.46 -13.24 0.45
CA ALA A 299 9.88 -12.95 0.31
C ALA A 299 10.20 -11.97 -0.83
N PHE A 300 9.18 -11.35 -1.43
CA PHE A 300 9.33 -10.37 -2.50
C PHE A 300 9.18 -8.95 -1.95
N TYR A 301 10.07 -8.05 -2.39
CA TYR A 301 10.26 -6.73 -1.82
C TYR A 301 8.99 -5.84 -1.74
N PRO A 302 7.98 -5.90 -2.64
CA PRO A 302 6.80 -5.05 -2.53
C PRO A 302 5.98 -5.33 -1.27
N LEU A 303 6.11 -6.53 -0.69
CA LEU A 303 5.39 -6.94 0.51
C LEU A 303 6.15 -6.58 1.80
N TYR A 304 7.31 -5.94 1.70
CA TYR A 304 8.06 -5.52 2.87
C TYR A 304 7.33 -4.36 3.56
N PRO A 305 7.32 -4.32 4.90
CA PRO A 305 6.60 -3.30 5.63
C PRO A 305 7.30 -1.95 5.45
N VAL A 306 6.53 -0.90 5.71
CA VAL A 306 6.95 0.49 5.84
C VAL A 306 6.35 1.04 7.15
N ASN A 307 6.96 2.09 7.70
CA ASN A 307 6.52 2.82 8.88
C ASN A 307 6.47 4.31 8.54
#